data_AF-I8W3S8-F1
#
_entry.id   AF-I8W3S8-F1
#
_cell.length_a   1.000
_cell.length_b   1.000
_cell.length_c   1.000
_cell.angle_alpha   90.00
_cell.angle_beta   90.00
_cell.angle_gamma   90.00
#
_symmetry.space_group_name_H-M   'P 1'
#
loop_
_entity.id
_entity.type
_entity.pdbx_description
1 polymer ?
#
loop_
_entity_poly.entity_id
_entity_poly.type
_entity_poly.pdbx_seq_one_letter_code
_entity_poly.pdbx_strand_id
1 'polypeptide(L)'
;MGVEKRRSTLSVLFYIKRQTLLKNGEAPVCMRITVDKRKAEIVIKRSVPVELWNQSKECSKGKDRSSQELNHYINSVRAKVLQIHRELEIDNKVVTADIIRDRYYGRDKVQYTLLEVYADHNKKCHALIGKEYAESTVTKFKTSINRLREFIHFRYHKDDFFLNELDGQFIRDFEYWLKTSIGCQNNSALKHLKNLKKVIRIAWANEWIKKAPFYGIHFRIDEVNVEFLSKRGTRQADG
;
A
#
# COMPACT_ATOMS: atom_id res chain seq x y z
N MET A 1 1.03 35.25 -14.06
CA MET A 1 -0.33 34.99 -13.51
C MET A 1 -0.15 34.38 -12.13
N GLY A 2 -0.42 35.14 -11.07
CA GLY A 2 -0.36 34.61 -9.70
C GLY A 2 -1.52 33.64 -9.48
N VAL A 3 -1.23 32.42 -9.05
CA VAL A 3 -2.27 31.50 -8.58
C VAL A 3 -2.75 32.04 -7.25
N GLU A 4 -3.92 32.68 -7.25
CA GLU A 4 -4.57 33.18 -6.06
C GLU A 4 -4.86 32.00 -5.12
N LYS A 5 -4.18 31.97 -3.97
CA LYS A 5 -4.28 30.88 -2.99
C LYS A 5 -5.65 30.95 -2.31
N ARG A 6 -6.66 30.30 -2.90
CA ARG A 6 -7.98 30.16 -2.24
C ARG A 6 -7.79 29.41 -0.92
N ARG A 7 -8.02 30.11 0.18
CA ARG A 7 -8.03 29.53 1.52
C ARG A 7 -9.24 28.60 1.60
N SER A 8 -8.99 27.28 1.64
CA SER A 8 -10.06 26.29 1.76
C SER A 8 -10.80 26.51 3.08
N THR A 9 -12.13 26.54 3.04
CA THR A 9 -12.93 26.76 4.26
C THR A 9 -13.18 25.43 4.95
N LEU A 10 -12.49 25.14 6.05
CA LEU A 10 -12.68 23.93 6.86
C LEU A 10 -13.56 24.20 8.08
N SER A 11 -14.55 23.36 8.31
CA SER A 11 -15.31 23.28 9.57
C SER A 11 -15.44 21.83 10.03
N VAL A 12 -15.29 21.60 11.34
CA VAL A 12 -15.42 20.30 12.00
C VAL A 12 -16.42 20.42 13.14
N LEU A 13 -17.56 19.75 13.02
CA LEU A 13 -18.68 19.80 13.96
C LEU A 13 -18.96 18.40 14.53
N PHE A 14 -19.13 18.28 15.84
CA PHE A 14 -19.61 17.04 16.46
C PHE A 14 -21.07 17.13 16.88
N TYR A 15 -21.80 16.03 16.72
CA TYR A 15 -23.21 15.92 17.08
C TYR A 15 -23.58 14.47 17.37
N ILE A 16 -24.73 14.23 18.00
CA ILE A 16 -25.22 12.87 18.27
C ILE A 16 -26.40 12.51 17.37
N LYS A 17 -26.49 11.24 16.94
CA LYS A 17 -27.67 10.74 16.23
C LYS A 17 -28.75 10.33 17.22
N ARG A 18 -29.56 11.30 17.64
CA ARG A 18 -30.66 11.11 18.61
C ARG A 18 -31.71 10.09 18.16
N GLN A 19 -31.88 9.92 16.84
CA GLN A 19 -32.87 9.02 16.24
C GLN A 19 -32.35 7.59 16.04
N THR A 20 -31.09 7.31 16.33
CA THR A 20 -30.46 6.01 16.07
C THR A 20 -29.67 5.58 17.29
N LEU A 21 -30.39 5.19 18.35
CA LEU A 21 -29.76 4.74 19.59
C LEU A 21 -29.12 3.37 19.42
N LEU A 22 -28.06 3.14 20.18
CA LEU A 22 -27.42 1.84 20.31
C LEU A 22 -28.24 0.93 21.24
N LYS A 23 -27.89 -0.36 21.28
CA LYS A 23 -28.57 -1.35 22.14
C LYS A 23 -28.53 -0.99 23.64
N ASN A 24 -27.53 -0.22 24.07
CA ASN A 24 -27.39 0.27 25.44
C ASN A 24 -28.18 1.56 25.71
N GLY A 25 -28.98 2.06 24.75
CA GLY A 25 -29.78 3.28 24.89
C GLY A 25 -29.03 4.59 24.61
N GLU A 26 -27.72 4.56 24.39
CA GLU A 26 -26.93 5.75 24.11
C GLU A 26 -27.00 6.18 22.64
N ALA A 27 -26.83 7.48 22.38
CA ALA A 27 -26.72 7.99 21.02
C ALA A 27 -25.26 7.97 20.54
N PRO A 28 -24.99 7.49 19.31
CA PRO A 28 -23.64 7.51 18.77
C PRO A 28 -23.23 8.94 18.42
N VAL A 29 -21.98 9.27 18.74
CA VAL A 29 -21.35 10.54 18.41
C VAL A 29 -20.84 10.50 16.97
N CYS A 30 -21.14 11.55 16.23
CA CYS A 30 -20.77 11.75 14.84
C CYS A 30 -19.95 13.04 14.71
N MET A 31 -19.07 13.05 13.72
CA MET A 31 -18.29 14.18 13.28
C MET A 31 -18.68 14.50 11.84
N ARG A 32 -18.91 15.78 11.55
CA ARG A 32 -19.13 16.31 10.21
C ARG A 32 -17.96 17.20 9.83
N ILE A 33 -17.30 16.84 8.74
CA ILE A 33 -16.25 17.62 8.10
C ILE A 33 -16.90 18.39 6.96
N THR A 34 -16.73 19.71 6.92
CA THR A 34 -17.20 20.55 5.81
C THR A 34 -16.00 21.24 5.18
N VAL A 35 -15.83 21.08 3.87
CA VAL A 35 -14.83 21.80 3.06
C VAL A 35 -15.55 22.42 1.87
N ASP A 36 -15.47 23.74 1.74
CA ASP A 36 -16.06 24.48 0.61
C ASP A 36 -17.51 24.06 0.31
N LYS A 37 -18.33 24.05 1.38
CA LYS A 37 -19.74 23.66 1.41
C LYS A 37 -20.04 22.16 1.17
N ARG A 38 -19.05 21.34 0.80
CA ARG A 38 -19.19 19.88 0.69
C ARG A 38 -18.94 19.21 2.04
N LYS A 39 -19.71 18.18 2.35
CA LYS A 39 -19.75 17.56 3.68
C LYS A 39 -19.40 16.07 3.61
N ALA A 40 -18.65 15.60 4.60
CA ALA A 40 -18.44 14.19 4.88
C ALA A 40 -18.74 13.91 6.36
N GLU A 41 -19.45 12.80 6.64
CA GLU A 41 -19.84 12.43 8.00
C GLU A 41 -19.17 11.13 8.45
N ILE A 42 -18.79 11.08 9.72
CA ILE A 42 -18.03 10.00 10.35
C ILE A 42 -18.67 9.68 11.70
N VAL A 43 -18.99 8.42 11.96
CA VAL A 43 -19.33 7.97 13.32
C VAL A 43 -18.03 7.67 14.07
N ILE A 44 -17.78 8.33 15.21
CA ILE A 44 -16.46 8.28 15.89
C ILE A 44 -16.30 7.09 16.87
N LYS A 45 -17.11 6.02 16.70
CA LYS A 45 -17.10 4.80 17.53
C LYS A 45 -17.15 5.08 19.05
N ARG A 46 -17.89 6.11 19.42
CA ARG A 46 -18.22 6.47 20.80
C ARG A 46 -19.69 6.87 20.85
N SER A 47 -20.28 6.75 22.03
CA SER A 47 -21.67 7.08 22.31
C SER A 47 -21.78 7.80 23.63
N VAL A 48 -22.93 8.43 23.84
CA VAL A 48 -23.23 9.19 25.06
C VAL A 48 -24.74 9.17 25.29
N PRO A 49 -25.20 9.16 26.55
CA PRO A 49 -26.61 9.39 26.84
C PRO A 49 -27.09 10.74 26.29
N VAL A 50 -28.30 10.74 25.72
CA VAL A 50 -28.83 11.87 24.92
C VAL A 50 -28.92 13.15 25.74
N GLU A 51 -29.28 13.01 27.01
CA GLU A 51 -29.42 14.06 28.01
C GLU A 51 -28.07 14.63 28.45
N LEU A 52 -26.98 13.87 28.37
CA LEU A 52 -25.65 14.33 28.75
C LEU A 52 -24.94 15.09 27.62
N TRP A 53 -25.42 15.03 26.38
CA TRP A 53 -24.81 15.77 25.27
C TRP A 53 -25.14 17.27 25.28
N ASN A 54 -24.12 18.12 25.19
CA ASN A 54 -24.25 19.55 24.94
C ASN A 54 -23.87 19.85 23.49
N GLN A 55 -24.86 20.19 22.66
CA GLN A 55 -24.63 20.47 21.23
C GLN A 55 -23.85 21.77 20.99
N SER A 56 -24.06 22.80 21.81
CA SER A 56 -23.36 24.08 21.64
C SER A 56 -21.87 23.98 21.97
N LYS A 57 -21.51 23.12 22.92
CA LYS A 57 -20.11 22.85 23.31
C LYS A 57 -19.52 21.63 22.61
N GLU A 58 -20.34 20.89 21.87
CA GLU A 58 -19.97 19.66 21.16
C GLU A 58 -19.30 18.61 22.07
N CYS A 59 -19.83 18.44 23.28
CA CYS A 59 -19.21 17.60 24.31
C CYS A 59 -20.25 17.01 25.29
N SER A 60 -19.83 16.01 26.07
CA SER A 60 -20.61 15.56 27.24
C SER A 60 -20.53 16.59 28.36
N LYS A 61 -21.67 16.87 29.00
CA LYS A 61 -21.81 17.72 30.20
C LYS A 61 -21.62 16.93 31.50
N GLY A 62 -21.49 15.60 31.43
CA GLY A 62 -21.25 14.76 32.59
C GLY A 62 -19.89 15.03 33.23
N LYS A 63 -19.78 14.76 34.53
CA LYS A 63 -18.57 15.00 35.33
C LYS A 63 -17.80 13.71 35.65
N ASP A 64 -18.42 12.57 35.37
CA ASP A 64 -17.84 11.25 35.57
C ASP A 64 -16.66 11.01 34.62
N ARG A 65 -15.87 9.99 34.94
CA ARG A 65 -14.67 9.63 34.17
C ARG A 65 -14.98 9.34 32.69
N SER A 66 -16.09 8.66 32.40
CA SER A 66 -16.45 8.30 31.02
C SER A 66 -16.76 9.54 30.19
N SER A 67 -17.49 10.51 30.77
CA SER A 67 -17.75 11.81 30.13
C SER A 67 -16.47 12.60 29.84
N GLN A 68 -15.52 12.62 30.78
CA GLN A 68 -14.23 13.28 30.57
C GLN A 68 -13.41 12.59 29.48
N GLU A 69 -13.33 11.25 29.50
CA GLU A 69 -12.64 10.46 28.47
C GLU A 69 -13.24 10.68 27.07
N LEU A 70 -14.57 10.74 26.95
CA LEU A 70 -15.24 11.08 25.70
C LEU A 70 -14.84 12.47 25.20
N ASN A 71 -14.83 13.47 26.08
CA ASN A 71 -14.47 14.85 25.72
C ASN A 71 -13.01 14.95 25.27
N HIS A 72 -12.09 14.27 25.95
CA HIS A 72 -10.70 14.16 25.51
C HIS A 72 -10.59 13.48 24.14
N TYR A 73 -11.35 12.40 23.92
CA TYR A 73 -11.35 11.71 22.65
C TYR A 73 -11.86 12.59 21.49
N ILE A 74 -12.96 13.33 21.69
CA ILE A 74 -13.49 14.29 20.72
C ILE A 74 -12.43 15.34 20.34
N ASN A 75 -11.72 15.88 21.33
CA ASN A 75 -10.66 16.86 21.10
C ASN A 75 -9.49 16.26 20.30
N SER A 76 -9.07 15.03 20.62
CA SER A 76 -8.04 14.31 19.87
C SER A 76 -8.45 14.04 18.42
N VAL A 77 -9.71 13.65 18.20
CA VAL A 77 -10.27 13.45 16.85
C VAL A 77 -10.27 14.77 16.07
N ARG A 78 -10.71 15.88 16.70
CA ARG A 78 -10.68 17.21 16.09
C ARG A 78 -9.25 17.61 15.70
N ALA A 79 -8.29 17.45 16.60
CA ALA A 79 -6.88 17.73 16.34
C ALA A 79 -6.32 16.91 15.17
N LYS A 80 -6.67 15.62 15.08
CA LYS A 80 -6.27 14.75 13.96
C LYS A 80 -6.80 15.25 12.62
N VAL A 81 -8.05 15.66 12.55
CA VAL A 81 -8.65 16.21 11.32
C VAL A 81 -7.98 17.51 10.88
N LEU A 82 -7.72 18.41 11.83
CA LEU A 82 -7.00 19.66 11.57
C LEU A 82 -5.56 19.39 11.11
N GLN A 83 -4.90 18.37 11.66
CA GLN A 83 -3.57 17.95 11.23
C GLN A 83 -3.57 17.43 9.79
N ILE A 84 -4.52 16.56 9.44
CA ILE A 84 -4.70 16.05 8.07
C ILE A 84 -4.89 17.19 7.07
N HIS A 85 -5.71 18.18 7.42
CA HIS A 85 -5.93 19.37 6.60
C HIS A 85 -4.64 20.17 6.38
N ARG A 86 -3.88 20.46 7.45
CA ARG A 86 -2.59 21.14 7.35
C ARG A 86 -1.60 20.40 6.47
N GLU A 87 -1.51 19.07 6.59
CA GLU A 87 -0.63 18.25 5.75
C GLU A 87 -1.01 18.35 4.27
N LEU A 88 -2.30 18.33 3.94
CA LEU A 88 -2.76 18.52 2.57
C LEU A 88 -2.40 19.91 2.03
N GLU A 89 -2.51 20.96 2.84
CA GLU A 89 -2.13 22.32 2.45
C GLU A 89 -0.62 22.48 2.24
N ILE A 90 0.20 21.88 3.13
CA ILE A 90 1.67 21.89 3.02
C ILE A 90 2.12 21.14 1.76
N ASP A 91 1.52 19.98 1.49
CA ASP A 91 1.81 19.17 0.31
C ASP A 91 1.27 19.77 -1.00
N ASN A 92 0.60 20.93 -0.96
CA ASN A 92 -0.14 21.53 -2.09
C ASN A 92 -1.11 20.55 -2.77
N LYS A 93 -1.75 19.67 -1.99
CA LYS A 93 -2.76 18.71 -2.46
C LYS A 93 -4.14 19.34 -2.44
N VAL A 94 -5.02 18.83 -3.29
CA VAL A 94 -6.44 19.21 -3.30
C VAL A 94 -7.07 18.85 -1.94
N VAL A 95 -7.73 19.82 -1.32
CA VAL A 95 -8.42 19.66 -0.04
C VAL A 95 -9.92 19.46 -0.29
N THR A 96 -10.47 18.31 0.11
CA THR A 96 -11.93 18.06 0.12
C THR A 96 -12.34 17.32 1.39
N ALA A 97 -13.61 17.41 1.76
CA ALA A 97 -14.14 16.70 2.92
C ALA A 97 -13.96 15.17 2.81
N ASP A 98 -14.11 14.62 1.60
CA ASP A 98 -13.90 13.19 1.33
C ASP A 98 -12.43 12.79 1.48
N ILE A 99 -11.47 13.56 0.95
CA ILE A 99 -10.04 13.27 1.12
C ILE A 99 -9.64 13.30 2.60
N ILE A 100 -10.15 14.27 3.37
CA ILE A 100 -9.88 14.34 4.81
C ILE A 100 -10.51 13.14 5.53
N ARG A 101 -11.76 12.75 5.18
CA ARG A 101 -12.41 11.55 5.72
C ARG A 101 -11.59 10.30 5.41
N ASP A 102 -11.13 10.15 4.18
CA ASP A 102 -10.41 8.98 3.73
C ASP A 102 -9.04 8.91 4.43
N ARG A 103 -8.32 10.03 4.57
CA ARG A 103 -7.12 10.15 5.41
C ARG A 103 -7.38 9.80 6.87
N TYR A 104 -8.50 10.26 7.42
CA TYR A 104 -8.88 9.98 8.81
C TYR A 104 -9.04 8.47 9.04
N TYR A 105 -9.63 7.76 8.07
CA TYR A 105 -9.75 6.30 8.05
C TYR A 105 -8.50 5.56 7.56
N GLY A 106 -7.47 6.27 7.09
CA GLY A 106 -6.27 5.66 6.49
C GLY A 106 -6.48 5.06 5.10
N ARG A 107 -7.53 5.49 4.38
CA ARG A 107 -7.95 5.03 3.04
C ARG A 107 -7.44 5.92 1.90
N ASP A 108 -6.70 6.97 2.20
CA ASP A 108 -6.19 7.94 1.22
C ASP A 108 -5.00 7.43 0.41
N LYS A 109 -4.37 6.35 0.86
CA LYS A 109 -3.31 5.69 0.13
C LYS A 109 -3.96 4.70 -0.82
N VAL A 110 -3.88 4.95 -2.12
CA VAL A 110 -4.06 3.89 -3.11
C VAL A 110 -3.05 2.80 -2.74
N GLN A 111 -3.56 1.69 -2.22
CA GLN A 111 -2.73 0.55 -1.86
C GLN A 111 -2.64 -0.35 -3.07
N TYR A 112 -1.53 -0.23 -3.80
CA TYR A 112 -1.22 -1.17 -4.86
C TYR A 112 -0.72 -2.48 -4.25
N THR A 113 -1.06 -3.59 -4.89
CA THR A 113 -0.52 -4.89 -4.53
C THR A 113 0.73 -5.23 -5.35
N LEU A 114 1.53 -6.16 -4.87
CA LEU A 114 2.75 -6.57 -5.51
C LEU A 114 2.47 -7.21 -6.88
N LEU A 115 1.52 -8.14 -6.97
CA LEU A 115 1.23 -8.80 -8.24
C LEU A 115 0.48 -7.89 -9.20
N GLU A 116 -0.28 -6.89 -8.74
CA GLU A 116 -0.87 -5.86 -9.59
C GLU A 116 0.21 -5.06 -10.33
N VAL A 117 1.19 -4.51 -9.59
CA VAL A 117 2.28 -3.72 -10.19
C VAL A 117 3.14 -4.59 -11.11
N TYR A 118 3.39 -5.85 -10.73
CA TYR A 118 4.13 -6.79 -11.56
C TYR A 118 3.36 -7.11 -12.84
N ALA A 119 2.06 -7.36 -12.76
CA ALA A 119 1.22 -7.66 -13.92
C ALA A 119 1.18 -6.48 -14.90
N ASP A 120 1.05 -5.25 -14.41
CA ASP A 120 1.11 -4.04 -15.25
C ASP A 120 2.48 -3.89 -15.94
N HIS A 121 3.58 -4.10 -15.20
CA HIS A 121 4.92 -4.14 -15.79
C HIS A 121 5.01 -5.18 -16.92
N ASN A 122 4.53 -6.40 -16.70
CA ASN A 122 4.59 -7.46 -17.70
C ASN A 122 3.72 -7.15 -18.92
N LYS A 123 2.54 -6.56 -18.73
CA LYS A 123 1.67 -6.09 -19.81
C LYS A 123 2.37 -5.06 -20.68
N LYS A 124 3.04 -4.08 -20.07
CA LYS A 124 3.84 -3.06 -20.78
C LYS A 124 5.01 -3.67 -21.53
N CYS A 125 5.77 -4.58 -20.91
CA CYS A 125 6.87 -5.29 -21.59
C CYS A 125 6.38 -6.12 -22.79
N HIS A 126 5.23 -6.78 -22.69
CA HIS A 126 4.65 -7.55 -23.79
C HIS A 126 4.25 -6.66 -24.97
N ALA A 127 3.67 -5.49 -24.71
CA ALA A 127 3.32 -4.51 -25.75
C ALA A 127 4.55 -3.91 -26.48
N LEU A 128 5.75 -4.09 -25.93
CA LEU A 128 7.03 -3.59 -26.45
C LEU A 128 7.89 -4.69 -27.09
N ILE A 129 7.32 -5.86 -27.36
CA ILE A 129 8.00 -6.93 -28.11
C ILE A 129 8.34 -6.44 -29.52
N GLY A 130 9.58 -6.70 -29.96
CA GLY A 130 10.10 -6.26 -31.26
C GLY A 130 10.52 -4.79 -31.32
N LYS A 131 10.36 -4.05 -30.22
CA LYS A 131 10.83 -2.66 -30.07
C LYS A 131 11.92 -2.56 -29.03
N GLU A 132 11.61 -2.94 -27.80
CA GLU A 132 12.53 -2.85 -26.66
C GLU A 132 12.81 -4.20 -26.01
N TYR A 133 11.90 -5.18 -26.17
CA TYR A 133 12.02 -6.48 -25.53
C TYR A 133 12.00 -7.62 -26.55
N ALA A 134 12.88 -8.58 -26.33
CA ALA A 134 12.78 -9.90 -26.95
C ALA A 134 11.71 -10.74 -26.25
N GLU A 135 11.04 -11.62 -27.00
CA GLU A 135 10.00 -12.52 -26.47
C GLU A 135 10.52 -13.43 -25.35
N SER A 136 11.77 -13.88 -25.46
CA SER A 136 12.44 -14.67 -24.42
C SER A 136 12.59 -13.91 -23.10
N THR A 137 12.74 -12.58 -23.15
CA THR A 137 12.80 -11.73 -21.96
C THR A 137 11.42 -11.57 -21.31
N VAL A 138 10.38 -11.34 -22.11
CA VAL A 138 9.00 -11.25 -21.59
C VAL A 138 8.54 -12.58 -20.98
N THR A 139 8.90 -13.70 -21.59
CA THR A 139 8.64 -15.04 -21.06
C THR A 139 9.27 -15.22 -19.67
N LYS A 140 10.51 -14.76 -19.48
CA LYS A 140 11.18 -14.79 -18.16
C LYS A 140 10.43 -13.97 -17.11
N PHE A 141 9.89 -12.80 -17.47
CA PHE A 141 9.08 -12.01 -16.55
C PHE A 141 7.76 -12.71 -16.18
N LYS A 142 7.12 -13.39 -17.15
CA LYS A 142 5.92 -14.21 -16.92
C LYS A 142 6.21 -15.38 -15.98
N THR A 143 7.32 -16.08 -16.17
CA THR A 143 7.74 -17.15 -15.27
C THR A 143 8.01 -16.62 -13.86
N SER A 144 8.70 -15.47 -13.73
CA SER A 144 8.98 -14.88 -12.41
C SER A 144 7.74 -14.47 -11.64
N ILE A 145 6.75 -13.82 -12.27
CA ILE A 145 5.51 -13.45 -11.56
C ILE A 145 4.72 -14.68 -11.11
N ASN A 146 4.72 -15.76 -11.89
CA ASN A 146 4.06 -17.01 -11.51
C ASN A 146 4.73 -17.66 -10.30
N ARG A 147 6.07 -17.73 -10.28
CA ARG A 147 6.81 -18.22 -9.11
C ARG A 147 6.57 -17.38 -7.86
N LEU A 148 6.47 -16.06 -8.02
CA LEU A 148 6.14 -15.17 -6.92
C LEU A 148 4.71 -15.43 -6.38
N ARG A 149 3.74 -15.64 -7.27
CA ARG A 149 2.36 -15.99 -6.88
C ARG A 149 2.30 -17.32 -6.12
N GLU A 150 2.97 -18.35 -6.64
CA GLU A 150 3.08 -19.67 -5.98
C GLU A 150 3.71 -19.55 -4.59
N PHE A 151 4.80 -18.79 -4.46
CA PHE A 151 5.43 -18.53 -3.17
C PHE A 151 4.49 -17.86 -2.17
N ILE A 152 3.81 -16.79 -2.60
CA ILE A 152 2.88 -16.03 -1.76
C ILE A 152 1.78 -16.95 -1.22
N HIS A 153 1.22 -17.80 -2.09
CA HIS A 153 0.20 -18.75 -1.71
C HIS A 153 0.74 -19.85 -0.77
N PHE A 154 1.90 -20.42 -1.08
CA PHE A 154 2.54 -21.48 -0.30
C PHE A 154 2.92 -21.02 1.11
N ARG A 155 3.57 -19.85 1.24
CA ARG A 155 4.18 -19.39 2.50
C ARG A 155 3.22 -18.64 3.42
N TYR A 156 2.29 -17.89 2.83
CA TYR A 156 1.44 -16.95 3.55
C TYR A 156 -0.06 -17.20 3.39
N HIS A 157 -0.47 -18.16 2.56
CA HIS A 157 -1.88 -18.48 2.29
C HIS A 157 -2.70 -17.25 1.83
N LYS A 158 -2.04 -16.38 1.06
CA LYS A 158 -2.64 -15.19 0.44
C LYS A 158 -2.61 -15.34 -1.07
N ASP A 159 -3.44 -14.56 -1.76
CA ASP A 159 -3.37 -14.44 -3.23
C ASP A 159 -2.39 -13.36 -3.66
N ASP A 160 -2.15 -12.34 -2.82
CA ASP A 160 -1.27 -11.21 -3.09
C ASP A 160 -0.81 -10.53 -1.78
N PHE A 161 0.06 -9.53 -1.90
CA PHE A 161 0.57 -8.69 -0.82
C PHE A 161 0.42 -7.22 -1.18
N PHE A 162 -0.01 -6.39 -0.22
CA PHE A 162 0.10 -4.95 -0.39
C PHE A 162 1.58 -4.55 -0.37
N LEU A 163 1.97 -3.58 -1.19
CA LEU A 163 3.37 -3.12 -1.24
C LEU A 163 3.90 -2.64 0.11
N ASN A 164 3.04 -2.09 0.97
CA ASN A 164 3.41 -1.59 2.30
C ASN A 164 3.70 -2.70 3.33
N GLU A 165 3.28 -3.93 3.05
CA GLU A 165 3.57 -5.12 3.86
C GLU A 165 4.95 -5.72 3.54
N LEU A 166 5.58 -5.31 2.44
CA LEU A 166 6.85 -5.88 2.00
C LEU A 166 8.02 -5.36 2.85
N ASP A 167 8.85 -6.30 3.30
CA ASP A 167 10.09 -6.04 4.03
C ASP A 167 11.25 -6.91 3.50
N GLY A 168 12.42 -6.79 4.13
CA GLY A 168 13.57 -7.60 3.73
C GLY A 168 13.43 -9.09 4.04
N GLN A 169 12.57 -9.47 5.00
CA GLN A 169 12.35 -10.88 5.32
C GLN A 169 11.57 -11.57 4.20
N PHE A 170 10.54 -10.91 3.66
CA PHE A 170 9.82 -11.41 2.48
C PHE A 170 10.76 -11.76 1.32
N ILE A 171 11.77 -10.91 1.06
CA ILE A 171 12.75 -11.14 -0.02
C ILE A 171 13.64 -12.35 0.27
N ARG A 172 14.13 -12.50 1.51
CA ARG A 172 14.95 -13.64 1.93
C ARG A 172 14.16 -14.95 1.92
N ASP A 173 12.91 -14.91 2.38
CA ASP A 173 12.02 -16.07 2.36
C ASP A 173 11.72 -16.52 0.93
N PHE A 174 11.53 -15.57 0.00
CA PHE A 174 11.33 -15.88 -1.41
C PHE A 174 12.58 -16.52 -2.03
N GLU A 175 13.77 -15.99 -1.74
CA GLU A 175 15.03 -16.59 -2.18
C GLU A 175 15.20 -18.02 -1.65
N TYR A 176 14.96 -18.20 -0.35
CA TYR A 176 15.07 -19.50 0.31
C TYR A 176 14.11 -20.50 -0.34
N TRP A 177 12.84 -20.14 -0.51
CA TRP A 177 11.83 -20.99 -1.14
C TRP A 177 12.17 -21.37 -2.59
N LEU A 178 12.71 -20.43 -3.38
CA LEU A 178 13.17 -20.74 -4.74
C LEU A 178 14.28 -21.81 -4.72
N LYS A 179 15.22 -21.74 -3.76
CA LYS A 179 16.33 -22.68 -3.65
C LYS A 179 15.91 -24.04 -3.10
N THR A 180 15.00 -24.08 -2.12
CA THR A 180 14.64 -25.32 -1.41
C THR A 180 13.42 -26.02 -2.00
N SER A 181 12.32 -25.32 -2.21
CA SER A 181 11.06 -25.92 -2.67
C SER A 181 10.98 -26.05 -4.20
N ILE A 182 11.52 -25.08 -4.93
CA ILE A 182 11.58 -25.12 -6.41
C ILE A 182 12.87 -25.79 -6.91
N GLY A 183 13.90 -25.89 -6.08
CA GLY A 183 15.20 -26.48 -6.47
C GLY A 183 15.99 -25.60 -7.44
N CYS A 184 15.76 -24.28 -7.45
CA CYS A 184 16.52 -23.37 -8.29
C CYS A 184 17.99 -23.31 -7.84
N GLN A 185 18.90 -23.51 -8.80
CA GLN A 185 20.30 -23.15 -8.62
C GLN A 185 20.45 -21.64 -8.35
N ASN A 186 21.54 -21.24 -7.68
CA ASN A 186 21.73 -19.86 -7.19
C ASN A 186 21.49 -18.80 -8.28
N ASN A 187 22.13 -18.94 -9.44
CA ASN A 187 21.98 -17.99 -10.56
C ASN A 187 20.55 -17.89 -11.09
N SER A 188 19.76 -18.98 -11.02
CA SER A 188 18.34 -18.97 -11.40
C SER A 188 17.49 -18.25 -10.36
N ALA A 189 17.72 -18.51 -9.07
CA ALA A 189 17.04 -17.79 -7.98
C ALA A 189 17.31 -16.27 -8.06
N LEU A 190 18.57 -15.88 -8.30
CA LEU A 190 18.97 -14.49 -8.46
C LEU A 190 18.28 -13.80 -9.65
N LYS A 191 17.98 -14.50 -10.74
CA LYS A 191 17.22 -13.93 -11.87
C LYS A 191 15.80 -13.54 -11.43
N HIS A 192 15.13 -14.38 -10.65
CA HIS A 192 13.82 -14.06 -10.09
C HIS A 192 13.87 -12.85 -9.16
N LEU A 193 14.86 -12.79 -8.26
CA LEU A 193 15.06 -11.66 -7.34
C LEU A 193 15.38 -10.35 -8.07
N LYS A 194 16.19 -10.39 -9.13
CA LYS A 194 16.47 -9.21 -9.97
C LYS A 194 15.20 -8.69 -10.66
N ASN A 195 14.35 -9.58 -11.17
CA ASN A 195 13.08 -9.19 -11.77
C ASN A 195 12.13 -8.57 -10.73
N LEU A 196 12.03 -9.18 -9.54
CA LEU A 196 11.26 -8.60 -8.43
C LEU A 196 11.81 -7.22 -8.02
N LYS A 197 13.14 -7.07 -7.92
CA LYS A 197 13.78 -5.79 -7.60
C LYS A 197 13.44 -4.70 -8.62
N LYS A 198 13.33 -5.05 -9.92
CA LYS A 198 12.89 -4.11 -10.96
C LYS A 198 11.46 -3.60 -10.69
N VAL A 199 10.53 -4.50 -10.35
CA VAL A 199 9.14 -4.17 -10.03
C VAL A 199 9.04 -3.29 -8.77
N ILE A 200 9.78 -3.62 -7.71
CA ILE A 200 9.83 -2.78 -6.50
C ILE A 200 10.42 -1.40 -6.78
N ARG A 201 11.41 -1.28 -7.67
CA ARG A 201 11.95 0.02 -8.08
C ARG A 201 10.92 0.86 -8.83
N ILE A 202 10.05 0.25 -9.63
CA ILE A 202 8.94 0.96 -10.29
C ILE A 202 7.97 1.48 -9.22
N ALA A 203 7.57 0.64 -8.27
CA ALA A 203 6.70 1.06 -7.17
C ALA A 203 7.33 2.19 -6.34
N TRP A 204 8.63 2.11 -6.08
CA TRP A 204 9.38 3.14 -5.36
C TRP A 204 9.40 4.47 -6.13
N ALA A 205 9.70 4.43 -7.42
CA ALA A 205 9.76 5.62 -8.28
C ALA A 205 8.40 6.34 -8.41
N ASN A 206 7.29 5.61 -8.25
CA ASN A 206 5.94 6.17 -8.24
C ASN A 206 5.43 6.49 -6.82
N GLU A 207 6.29 6.42 -5.79
CA GLU A 207 5.95 6.65 -4.37
C GLU A 207 4.86 5.72 -3.80
N TRP A 208 4.60 4.58 -4.45
CA TRP A 208 3.62 3.59 -4.00
C TRP A 208 4.12 2.76 -2.81
N ILE A 209 5.44 2.69 -2.64
CA ILE A 209 6.10 2.06 -1.49
C ILE A 209 7.12 3.02 -0.89
N LYS A 210 7.12 3.15 0.45
CA LYS A 210 8.05 4.01 1.20
C LYS A 210 9.23 3.27 1.82
N LYS A 211 9.13 1.94 1.93
CA LYS A 211 10.20 1.07 2.46
C LYS A 211 10.96 0.44 1.30
N ALA A 212 12.27 0.29 1.45
CA ALA A 212 13.12 -0.34 0.46
C ALA A 212 13.39 -1.80 0.89
N PRO A 213 12.55 -2.79 0.51
CA PRO A 213 12.68 -4.17 1.00
C PRO A 213 13.97 -4.85 0.55
N PHE A 214 14.61 -4.36 -0.51
CA PHE A 214 15.92 -4.84 -0.98
C PHE A 214 17.12 -4.16 -0.31
N TYR A 215 16.91 -3.25 0.63
CA TYR A 215 18.01 -2.56 1.31
C TYR A 215 18.90 -3.56 2.06
N GLY A 216 20.22 -3.48 1.85
CA GLY A 216 21.21 -4.41 2.43
C GLY A 216 21.23 -5.81 1.82
N ILE A 217 20.42 -6.12 0.79
CA ILE A 217 20.42 -7.42 0.11
C ILE A 217 21.36 -7.38 -1.10
N HIS A 218 22.43 -8.18 -1.04
CA HIS A 218 23.45 -8.29 -2.08
C HIS A 218 23.34 -9.61 -2.84
N PHE A 219 23.34 -9.55 -4.17
CA PHE A 219 23.30 -10.73 -5.03
C PHE A 219 24.72 -11.17 -5.39
N ARG A 220 25.08 -12.43 -5.12
CA ARG A 220 26.37 -13.04 -5.51
C ARG A 220 26.15 -14.19 -6.49
N ILE A 221 26.61 -14.01 -7.72
CA ILE A 221 26.50 -14.99 -8.80
C ILE A 221 27.60 -16.04 -8.62
N ASP A 222 27.27 -17.31 -8.83
CA ASP A 222 28.28 -18.37 -8.87
C ASP A 222 28.88 -18.42 -10.28
N GLU A 223 30.21 -18.48 -10.37
CA GLU A 223 30.90 -18.68 -11.65
C GLU A 223 30.53 -20.04 -12.23
N VAL A 224 30.14 -20.05 -13.50
CA VAL A 224 29.82 -21.27 -14.24
C VAL A 224 30.91 -21.44 -15.29
N ASN A 225 31.71 -22.50 -15.17
CA ASN A 225 32.64 -22.90 -16.23
C ASN A 225 31.82 -23.44 -17.41
N VAL A 226 31.73 -22.66 -18.49
CA VAL A 226 31.09 -23.09 -19.73
C VAL A 226 32.17 -23.77 -20.57
N GLU A 227 32.32 -25.08 -20.46
CA GLU A 227 33.14 -25.84 -21.40
C GLU A 227 32.51 -25.75 -22.80
N PHE A 228 33.20 -25.06 -23.71
CA PHE A 228 32.84 -25.07 -25.12
C PHE A 228 33.12 -26.46 -25.69
N LEU A 229 32.08 -27.21 -26.04
CA LEU A 229 32.24 -28.41 -26.86
C LEU A 229 32.72 -28.00 -28.25
N SER A 230 34.05 -28.02 -28.45
CA SER A 230 34.62 -27.85 -29.78
C SER A 230 34.19 -29.03 -30.66
N LYS A 231 33.46 -28.75 -31.74
CA LYS A 231 33.12 -29.76 -32.75
C LYS A 231 34.41 -30.19 -33.47
N ARG A 232 35.05 -31.27 -33.03
CA ARG A 232 35.95 -32.06 -33.88
C ARG A 232 35.61 -33.54 -33.74
N GLY A 233 35.02 -34.09 -34.79
CA GLY A 233 34.70 -35.51 -34.83
C GLY A 233 33.81 -35.87 -36.02
N THR A 234 34.17 -35.48 -37.24
CA THR A 234 33.60 -36.12 -38.43
C THR A 234 34.69 -36.44 -39.44
N ARG A 235 35.00 -37.74 -39.47
CA ARG A 235 35.29 -38.60 -40.64
C ARG A 235 36.57 -38.36 -41.43
N GLN A 236 37.49 -39.32 -41.34
CA GLN A 236 38.03 -40.00 -42.51
C GLN A 236 38.34 -41.45 -42.15
N ALA A 237 37.53 -42.36 -42.67
CA ALA A 237 37.83 -43.77 -42.82
C ALA A 237 37.12 -44.17 -44.11
N ASP A 238 37.87 -44.14 -45.21
CA ASP A 238 37.55 -44.90 -46.42
C ASP A 238 38.85 -45.62 -46.80
N GLY A 239 38.76 -46.94 -46.83
CA GLY A 239 39.75 -47.83 -47.44
C GLY A 239 39.36 -48.17 -48.87
#